data_AF-A0A7Y7M3T7-F1
#
_entry.id   AF-A0A7Y7M3T7-F1
#
_cell.length_a   1.000
_cell.length_b   1.000
_cell.length_c   1.000
_cell.angle_alpha   90.00
_cell.angle_beta   90.00
_cell.angle_gamma   90.00
#
_symmetry.space_group_name_H-M   'P 1'
#
loop_
_entity.id
_entity.type
_entity.pdbx_description
1 polymer ?
#
loop_
_entity_poly.entity_id
_entity_poly.type
_entity_poly.pdbx_seq_one_letter_code
_entity_poly.pdbx_strand_id
1 'polypeptide(L)'
;MSDLTLLLGGDVMLGRGVDQILRHPGQPELHERHVASALGYLDLAERENGPIPRHVAPDYVWGDALPYLRDAGLSARIVNLETAVTTSGAYVPKGINYRMHPDNVDCLTAARIDCCVLANNHTLDWGQAGLVQTLDTLWKAHIQTAGAGRDLAQATAPAVLPLAGGDRRLLVFACALPSSGVPEEWKAGAHMPGLYLLPDLSAGSAELVAQDMQRWRRPGDIVIASIHWGGNWGYLVPQAHRQFAQALIDRGADLIHGHSAHHRLGLECHRGKLILYGCGDLINDYEGIGGYAAFRPDLAALYLPRLGTDGRLAALRVVPMQIRNFRLRTPRQSDITWFHHVLARESAALETSLTPLPSGEFEIR
;
A
#
# COMPACT_ATOMS: atom_id res chain seq x y z
N MET A 1 1.79 -29.46 4.15
CA MET A 1 2.15 -28.05 4.42
C MET A 1 0.88 -27.22 4.25
N SER A 2 0.62 -26.25 5.12
CA SER A 2 -0.63 -25.47 5.08
C SER A 2 -0.51 -24.27 4.13
N ASP A 3 -1.66 -23.83 3.63
CA ASP A 3 -1.80 -22.58 2.89
C ASP A 3 -1.36 -21.38 3.73
N LEU A 4 -0.98 -20.32 3.01
CA LEU A 4 -0.52 -19.04 3.54
C LEU A 4 -1.64 -18.01 3.42
N THR A 5 -2.12 -17.45 4.52
CA THR A 5 -3.07 -16.32 4.48
C THR A 5 -2.33 -15.02 4.73
N LEU A 6 -2.42 -14.08 3.80
CA LEU A 6 -1.84 -12.74 3.91
C LEU A 6 -2.92 -11.71 4.22
N LEU A 7 -2.50 -10.53 4.67
CA LEU A 7 -3.30 -9.32 4.62
C LEU A 7 -2.53 -8.26 3.84
N LEU A 8 -3.10 -7.82 2.73
CA LEU A 8 -2.57 -6.76 1.88
C LEU A 8 -3.49 -5.54 2.01
N GLY A 9 -2.89 -4.43 2.38
CA GLY A 9 -3.54 -3.12 2.42
C GLY A 9 -2.94 -2.20 1.37
N GLY A 10 -3.75 -1.28 0.87
CA GLY A 10 -3.29 -0.26 -0.05
C GLY A 10 -2.52 0.87 0.63
N ASP A 11 -2.81 2.09 0.23
CA ASP A 11 -2.00 3.26 0.59
C ASP A 11 -2.37 3.73 2.01
N VAL A 12 -1.38 3.73 2.90
CA VAL A 12 -1.51 4.18 4.29
C VAL A 12 -0.88 5.57 4.38
N MET A 13 -1.73 6.60 4.31
CA MET A 13 -1.33 8.00 4.39
C MET A 13 -1.66 8.55 5.78
N LEU A 14 -0.66 8.51 6.67
CA LEU A 14 -0.79 8.94 8.07
C LEU A 14 -0.38 10.41 8.28
N GLY A 15 -0.01 11.12 7.23
CA GLY A 15 0.41 12.52 7.31
C GLY A 15 -0.74 13.51 7.33
N ARG A 16 -0.41 14.80 7.29
CA ARG A 16 -1.37 15.92 7.18
C ARG A 16 -2.49 15.81 8.24
N GLY A 17 -3.77 15.76 7.84
CA GLY A 17 -4.90 15.78 8.77
C GLY A 17 -4.87 14.62 9.76
N VAL A 18 -4.43 13.44 9.34
CA VAL A 18 -4.33 12.26 10.20
C VAL A 18 -3.25 12.44 11.26
N ASP A 19 -2.06 12.93 10.91
CA ASP A 19 -0.97 13.19 11.86
C ASP A 19 -1.39 14.17 12.97
N GLN A 20 -2.24 15.16 12.64
CA GLN A 20 -2.72 16.17 13.58
C GLN A 20 -3.62 15.63 14.69
N ILE A 21 -4.19 14.44 14.55
CA ILE A 21 -4.99 13.80 15.60
C ILE A 21 -4.20 12.80 16.45
N LEU A 22 -2.99 12.41 16.00
CA LEU A 22 -2.14 11.45 16.70
C LEU A 22 -1.51 12.06 17.96
N ARG A 23 -0.80 11.23 18.74
CA ARG A 23 -0.25 11.64 20.04
C ARG A 23 0.81 12.72 19.92
N HIS A 24 1.66 12.60 18.91
CA HIS A 24 2.80 13.48 18.67
C HIS A 24 2.64 14.16 17.31
N PRO A 25 1.69 15.10 17.13
CA PRO A 25 1.50 15.76 15.85
C PRO A 25 2.75 16.56 15.47
N GLY A 26 3.17 16.47 14.21
CA GLY A 26 4.17 17.34 13.64
C GLY A 26 3.63 18.76 13.43
N GLN A 27 4.52 19.67 13.06
CA GLN A 27 4.11 21.03 12.71
C GLN A 27 3.09 21.01 11.57
N PRO A 28 1.98 21.76 11.68
CA PRO A 28 0.89 21.68 10.73
C PRO A 28 1.18 22.41 9.42
N GLU A 29 2.25 23.21 9.30
CA GLU A 29 2.51 23.96 8.08
C GLU A 29 2.66 23.02 6.87
N LEU A 30 1.96 23.38 5.79
CA LEU A 30 2.01 22.70 4.51
C LEU A 30 2.56 23.63 3.43
N HIS A 31 3.21 23.03 2.44
CA HIS A 31 3.77 23.71 1.28
C HIS A 31 2.89 23.55 0.03
N GLU A 32 1.58 23.42 0.23
CA GLU A 32 0.60 23.22 -0.85
C GLU A 32 -0.02 24.54 -1.31
N ARG A 33 -0.49 24.59 -2.56
CA ARG A 33 -1.09 25.81 -3.13
C ARG A 33 -2.46 26.15 -2.52
N HIS A 34 -3.22 25.15 -2.12
CA HIS A 34 -4.63 25.30 -1.74
C HIS A 34 -4.85 25.28 -0.23
N VAL A 35 -3.98 24.61 0.53
CA VAL A 35 -4.08 24.44 1.97
C VAL A 35 -2.72 24.70 2.58
N ALA A 36 -2.63 25.72 3.45
CA ALA A 36 -1.36 26.10 4.11
C ALA A 36 -1.13 25.37 5.44
N SER A 37 -2.13 24.67 5.96
CA SER A 37 -2.08 23.99 7.25
C SER A 37 -2.83 22.67 7.23
N ALA A 38 -2.22 21.62 7.79
CA ALA A 38 -2.81 20.30 7.97
C ALA A 38 -4.11 20.32 8.78
N LEU A 39 -4.30 21.34 9.63
CA LEU A 39 -5.55 21.57 10.35
C LEU A 39 -6.72 21.87 9.40
N GLY A 40 -6.46 22.35 8.18
CA GLY A 40 -7.50 22.54 7.16
C GLY A 40 -8.15 21.22 6.73
N TYR A 41 -7.38 20.13 6.61
CA TYR A 41 -7.94 18.80 6.31
C TYR A 41 -8.76 18.26 7.47
N LEU A 42 -8.31 18.52 8.69
CA LEU A 42 -9.04 18.17 9.90
C LEU A 42 -10.37 18.92 10.01
N ASP A 43 -10.37 20.23 9.71
CA ASP A 43 -11.59 21.04 9.64
C ASP A 43 -12.57 20.54 8.57
N LEU A 44 -12.07 20.12 7.40
CA LEU A 44 -12.91 19.54 6.34
C LEU A 44 -13.57 18.24 6.81
N ALA A 45 -12.79 17.34 7.40
CA ALA A 45 -13.28 16.08 7.94
C ALA A 45 -14.30 16.29 9.07
N GLU A 46 -14.08 17.27 9.96
CA GLU A 46 -14.99 17.59 11.05
C GLU A 46 -16.31 18.20 10.59
N ARG A 47 -16.30 18.99 9.50
CA ARG A 47 -17.54 19.51 8.88
C ARG A 47 -18.38 18.39 8.27
N GLU A 48 -17.74 17.40 7.66
CA GLU A 48 -18.43 16.27 7.03
C GLU A 48 -18.93 15.26 8.06
N ASN A 49 -18.10 14.91 9.04
CA ASN A 49 -18.31 13.73 9.89
C ASN A 49 -18.39 14.03 11.39
N GLY A 50 -18.41 15.30 11.78
CA GLY A 50 -18.47 15.74 13.17
C GLY A 50 -17.11 15.69 13.88
N PRO A 51 -17.05 16.08 15.16
CA PRO A 51 -15.81 16.26 15.90
C PRO A 51 -14.93 15.01 15.94
N ILE A 52 -13.62 15.19 15.75
CA ILE A 52 -12.61 14.13 15.82
C ILE A 52 -11.80 14.30 17.12
N PRO A 53 -11.58 13.25 17.93
CA PRO A 53 -10.72 13.37 19.11
C PRO A 53 -9.27 13.71 18.71
N ARG A 54 -8.55 14.41 19.59
CA ARG A 54 -7.11 14.70 19.45
C ARG A 54 -6.30 13.82 20.39
N HIS A 55 -5.01 13.64 20.12
CA HIS A 55 -4.10 12.76 20.86
C HIS A 55 -4.68 11.35 21.03
N VAL A 56 -5.21 10.80 19.93
CA VAL A 56 -5.89 9.52 19.93
C VAL A 56 -4.96 8.37 20.31
N ALA A 57 -5.53 7.23 20.69
CA ALA A 57 -4.76 6.02 20.89
C ALA A 57 -4.12 5.54 19.56
N PRO A 58 -2.97 4.83 19.59
CA PRO A 58 -2.27 4.42 18.37
C PRO A 58 -3.10 3.50 17.47
N ASP A 59 -4.09 2.80 18.05
CA ASP A 59 -4.96 1.91 17.30
C ASP A 59 -6.20 2.60 16.71
N TYR A 60 -6.38 3.90 16.94
CA TYR A 60 -7.57 4.65 16.56
C TYR A 60 -7.86 4.57 15.05
N VAL A 61 -6.88 4.86 14.19
CA VAL A 61 -7.07 4.95 12.74
C VAL A 61 -7.48 3.61 12.13
N TRP A 62 -7.08 2.50 12.76
CA TRP A 62 -7.38 1.15 12.31
C TRP A 62 -8.80 0.70 12.69
N GLY A 63 -9.37 1.26 13.76
CA GLY A 63 -10.76 1.05 14.15
C GLY A 63 -11.26 -0.39 14.01
N ASP A 64 -12.28 -0.57 13.18
CA ASP A 64 -12.96 -1.87 13.00
C ASP A 64 -12.12 -2.87 12.16
N ALA A 65 -10.98 -2.45 11.60
CA ALA A 65 -10.04 -3.34 10.92
C ALA A 65 -9.18 -4.14 11.91
N LEU A 66 -9.05 -3.71 13.16
CA LEU A 66 -8.17 -4.33 14.16
C LEU A 66 -8.41 -5.83 14.36
N PRO A 67 -9.65 -6.37 14.41
CA PRO A 67 -9.87 -7.81 14.53
C PRO A 67 -9.29 -8.60 13.36
N TYR A 68 -9.36 -8.07 12.13
CA TYR A 68 -8.78 -8.69 10.94
C TYR A 68 -7.25 -8.60 10.96
N LEU A 69 -6.73 -7.42 11.28
CA LEU A 69 -5.29 -7.18 11.38
C LEU A 69 -4.66 -8.03 12.48
N ARG A 70 -5.31 -8.21 13.63
CA ARG A 70 -4.73 -8.95 14.77
C ARG A 70 -4.97 -10.47 14.72
N ASP A 71 -5.63 -10.98 13.66
CA ASP A 71 -5.88 -12.40 13.48
C ASP A 71 -4.57 -13.20 13.50
N ALA A 72 -4.52 -14.23 14.33
CA ALA A 72 -3.36 -15.10 14.51
C ALA A 72 -3.17 -16.09 13.34
N GLY A 73 -4.20 -16.27 12.50
CA GLY A 73 -4.11 -17.06 11.27
C GLY A 73 -3.39 -16.34 10.12
N LEU A 74 -3.14 -15.04 10.25
CA LEU A 74 -2.37 -14.28 9.27
C LEU A 74 -0.88 -14.59 9.38
N SER A 75 -0.27 -14.81 8.22
CA SER A 75 1.16 -15.06 8.12
C SER A 75 1.99 -13.79 7.91
N ALA A 76 1.40 -12.74 7.33
CA ALA A 76 2.01 -11.40 7.23
C ALA A 76 0.95 -10.33 6.91
N ARG A 77 1.22 -9.08 7.34
CA ARG A 77 0.49 -7.86 6.96
C ARG A 77 1.41 -6.90 6.21
N ILE A 78 1.02 -6.55 4.99
CA ILE A 78 1.82 -5.72 4.09
C ILE A 78 0.98 -4.53 3.64
N VAL A 79 1.55 -3.32 3.73
CA VAL A 79 0.90 -2.07 3.28
C VAL A 79 1.86 -1.22 2.46
N ASN A 80 1.35 -0.35 1.60
CA ASN A 80 2.13 0.74 1.03
C ASN A 80 2.10 1.93 1.98
N LEU A 81 3.24 2.24 2.61
CA LEU A 81 3.33 3.40 3.50
C LEU A 81 3.66 4.63 2.66
N GLU A 82 2.61 5.36 2.29
CA GLU A 82 2.70 6.50 1.38
C GLU A 82 2.80 7.82 2.15
N THR A 83 3.72 7.83 3.12
CA THR A 83 3.98 8.98 3.99
C THR A 83 5.39 8.88 4.53
N ALA A 84 6.14 9.98 4.45
CA ALA A 84 7.45 10.06 5.09
C ALA A 84 7.30 10.11 6.62
N VAL A 85 8.12 9.33 7.34
CA VAL A 85 8.12 9.25 8.80
C VAL A 85 9.35 9.99 9.33
N THR A 86 9.22 11.29 9.57
CA THR A 86 10.37 12.16 9.75
C THR A 86 10.05 13.47 10.47
N THR A 87 11.04 14.03 11.15
CA THR A 87 11.06 15.39 11.70
C THR A 87 11.87 16.36 10.84
N SER A 88 12.37 15.91 9.68
CA SER A 88 13.15 16.74 8.77
C SER A 88 12.34 17.95 8.29
N GLY A 89 13.01 19.09 8.16
CA GLY A 89 12.48 20.31 7.52
C GLY A 89 12.86 20.43 6.03
N ALA A 90 13.57 19.45 5.48
CA ALA A 90 14.07 19.47 4.10
C ALA A 90 12.98 19.10 3.08
N TYR A 91 11.88 19.85 3.06
CA TYR A 91 10.77 19.58 2.15
C TYR A 91 11.20 19.64 0.68
N VAL A 92 10.63 18.77 -0.15
CA VAL A 92 10.77 18.82 -1.61
C VAL A 92 9.64 19.68 -2.19
N PRO A 93 9.94 20.68 -3.05
CA PRO A 93 8.93 21.57 -3.61
C PRO A 93 8.07 20.85 -4.67
N LYS A 94 7.00 20.19 -4.23
CA LYS A 94 5.99 19.54 -5.08
C LYS A 94 4.58 19.92 -4.63
N GLY A 95 3.55 19.36 -5.28
CA GLY A 95 2.17 19.75 -5.04
C GLY A 95 1.63 19.38 -3.66
N ILE A 96 2.00 18.20 -3.15
CA ILE A 96 1.53 17.63 -1.88
C ILE A 96 2.71 16.94 -1.19
N ASN A 97 2.86 17.19 0.11
CA ASN A 97 3.84 16.51 0.96
C ASN A 97 3.14 15.87 2.17
N TYR A 98 3.38 14.59 2.40
CA TYR A 98 2.94 13.87 3.59
C TYR A 98 4.09 13.72 4.59
N ARG A 99 3.79 13.99 5.86
CA ARG A 99 4.71 13.78 6.98
C ARG A 99 3.95 13.23 8.17
N MET A 100 4.44 12.14 8.74
CA MET A 100 4.07 11.67 10.07
C MET A 100 5.26 11.85 11.01
N HIS A 101 5.03 12.29 12.24
CA HIS A 101 6.09 12.34 13.24
C HIS A 101 6.58 10.90 13.59
N PRO A 102 7.90 10.65 13.72
CA PRO A 102 8.45 9.33 14.07
C PRO A 102 7.91 8.72 15.37
N ASP A 103 7.63 9.56 16.37
CA ASP A 103 7.07 9.09 17.65
C ASP A 103 5.65 8.52 17.52
N ASN A 104 4.98 8.68 16.37
CA ASN A 104 3.69 8.05 16.06
C ASN A 104 3.85 6.68 15.36
N VAL A 105 5.05 6.12 15.26
CA VAL A 105 5.28 4.78 14.65
C VAL A 105 4.50 3.67 15.37
N ASP A 106 4.14 3.90 16.64
CA ASP A 106 3.31 2.98 17.42
C ASP A 106 1.94 2.73 16.75
N CYS A 107 1.44 3.68 15.96
CA CYS A 107 0.26 3.52 15.12
C CYS A 107 0.37 2.29 14.20
N LEU A 108 1.51 2.10 13.52
CA LEU A 108 1.75 0.94 12.66
C LEU A 108 1.86 -0.37 13.46
N THR A 109 2.57 -0.34 14.59
CA THR A 109 2.74 -1.54 15.43
C THR A 109 1.44 -1.97 16.12
N ALA A 110 0.51 -1.05 16.38
CA ALA A 110 -0.80 -1.34 16.97
C ALA A 110 -1.68 -2.20 16.04
N ALA A 111 -1.46 -2.09 14.72
CA ALA A 111 -2.01 -2.94 13.67
C ALA A 111 -1.17 -4.18 13.34
N ARG A 112 -0.03 -4.36 14.02
CA ARG A 112 0.93 -5.45 13.79
C ARG A 112 1.46 -5.50 12.36
N ILE A 113 1.62 -4.36 11.70
CA ILE A 113 2.15 -4.32 10.32
C ILE A 113 3.54 -4.96 10.29
N ASP A 114 3.73 -5.96 9.44
CA ASP A 114 4.97 -6.73 9.34
C ASP A 114 5.93 -6.10 8.31
N CYS A 115 5.37 -5.51 7.23
CA CYS A 115 6.14 -4.88 6.16
C CYS A 115 5.45 -3.62 5.60
N CYS A 116 6.23 -2.55 5.46
CA CYS A 116 5.86 -1.34 4.73
C CYS A 116 6.62 -1.27 3.40
N VAL A 117 5.88 -1.22 2.29
CA VAL A 117 6.44 -0.87 0.99
C VAL A 117 6.63 0.65 0.93
N LEU A 118 7.79 1.08 0.45
CA LEU A 118 8.23 2.48 0.41
C LEU A 118 8.56 2.97 -1.02
N ALA A 119 8.45 2.11 -2.04
CA ALA A 119 8.60 2.56 -3.42
C ALA A 119 7.33 3.31 -3.85
N ASN A 120 7.20 4.58 -3.45
CA ASN A 120 6.08 5.45 -3.81
C ASN A 120 6.53 6.92 -3.92
N ASN A 121 5.66 7.75 -4.46
CA ASN A 121 5.87 9.17 -4.72
C ASN A 121 5.87 10.07 -3.47
N HIS A 122 5.64 9.55 -2.27
CA HIS A 122 5.62 10.34 -1.02
C HIS A 122 6.74 10.01 -0.03
N THR A 123 7.55 8.98 -0.32
CA THR A 123 8.63 8.53 0.56
C THR A 123 9.78 9.53 0.70
N LEU A 124 10.08 10.32 -0.34
CA LEU A 124 11.10 11.39 -0.32
C LEU A 124 10.52 12.81 -0.25
N ASP A 125 9.31 12.98 0.26
CA ASP A 125 8.71 14.32 0.42
C ASP A 125 9.55 15.28 1.27
N TRP A 126 10.48 14.74 2.08
CA TRP A 126 11.44 15.48 2.91
C TRP A 126 12.90 15.14 2.59
N GLY A 127 13.14 14.78 1.32
CA GLY A 127 14.45 14.45 0.77
C GLY A 127 15.08 13.20 1.37
N GLN A 128 16.37 12.99 1.06
CA GLN A 128 17.11 11.80 1.50
C GLN A 128 17.25 11.72 3.02
N ALA A 129 17.36 12.86 3.72
CA ALA A 129 17.38 12.89 5.18
C ALA A 129 16.06 12.36 5.78
N GLY A 130 14.91 12.73 5.18
CA GLY A 130 13.61 12.21 5.57
C GLY A 130 13.46 10.71 5.30
N LEU A 131 13.94 10.23 4.16
CA LEU A 131 13.97 8.80 3.84
C LEU A 131 14.82 8.02 4.84
N VAL A 132 16.04 8.48 5.15
CA VAL A 132 16.93 7.78 6.11
C VAL A 132 16.27 7.70 7.49
N GLN A 133 15.64 8.78 7.97
CA GLN A 133 14.92 8.75 9.24
C GLN A 133 13.69 7.83 9.19
N THR A 134 12.99 7.77 8.05
CA THR A 134 11.88 6.84 7.84
C THR A 134 12.37 5.40 7.99
N LEU A 135 13.47 5.04 7.30
CA LEU A 135 14.09 3.71 7.38
C LEU A 135 14.55 3.38 8.81
N ASP A 136 15.20 4.31 9.50
CA ASP A 136 15.62 4.13 10.90
C ASP A 136 14.44 3.90 11.85
N THR A 137 13.35 4.65 11.66
CA THR A 137 12.16 4.58 12.51
C THR A 137 11.46 3.23 12.35
N LEU A 138 11.24 2.79 11.11
CA LEU A 138 10.62 1.49 10.83
C LEU A 138 11.50 0.32 11.29
N TRP A 139 12.82 0.42 11.10
CA TRP A 139 13.76 -0.60 11.57
C TRP A 139 13.72 -0.74 13.11
N LYS A 140 13.73 0.38 13.85
CA LYS A 140 13.61 0.37 15.33
C LYS A 140 12.27 -0.20 15.80
N ALA A 141 11.22 -0.03 15.02
CA ALA A 141 9.90 -0.61 15.28
C ALA A 141 9.76 -2.08 14.85
N HIS A 142 10.84 -2.70 14.34
CA HIS A 142 10.86 -4.06 13.80
C HIS A 142 9.93 -4.30 12.61
N ILE A 143 9.63 -3.25 11.84
CA ILE A 143 8.84 -3.32 10.62
C ILE A 143 9.79 -3.46 9.43
N GLN A 144 9.60 -4.51 8.61
CA GLN A 144 10.40 -4.69 7.41
C GLN A 144 10.04 -3.65 6.34
N THR A 145 10.98 -3.36 5.44
CA THR A 145 10.76 -2.39 4.37
C THR A 145 11.23 -2.94 3.03
N ALA A 146 10.59 -2.49 1.95
CA ALA A 146 10.96 -2.84 0.58
C ALA A 146 10.82 -1.63 -0.35
N GLY A 147 11.68 -1.54 -1.36
CA GLY A 147 11.57 -0.58 -2.46
C GLY A 147 12.20 0.80 -2.22
N ALA A 148 12.80 1.01 -1.05
CA ALA A 148 13.62 2.18 -0.74
C ALA A 148 14.81 1.79 0.13
N GLY A 149 15.91 2.55 0.05
CA GLY A 149 17.13 2.20 0.77
C GLY A 149 18.11 3.36 0.91
N ARG A 150 19.17 3.13 1.69
CA ARG A 150 20.34 4.01 1.82
C ARG A 150 21.23 3.99 0.58
N ASP A 151 21.04 2.98 -0.24
CA ASP A 151 21.68 2.79 -1.53
C ASP A 151 20.81 1.87 -2.40
N LEU A 152 21.24 1.66 -3.65
CA LEU A 152 20.57 0.79 -4.62
C LEU A 152 20.49 -0.67 -4.15
N ALA A 153 21.50 -1.17 -3.44
CA ALA A 153 21.51 -2.55 -2.96
C ALA A 153 20.40 -2.78 -1.92
N GLN A 154 20.21 -1.84 -0.99
CA GLN A 154 19.11 -1.88 -0.04
C GLN A 154 17.75 -1.65 -0.74
N ALA A 155 17.66 -0.70 -1.68
CA ALA A 155 16.40 -0.39 -2.35
C ALA A 155 15.85 -1.56 -3.19
N THR A 156 16.75 -2.34 -3.82
CA THR A 156 16.39 -3.54 -4.62
C THR A 156 16.20 -4.81 -3.79
N ALA A 157 16.70 -4.84 -2.54
CA ALA A 157 16.53 -5.99 -1.66
C ALA A 157 15.06 -6.16 -1.25
N PRO A 158 14.57 -7.41 -1.13
CA PRO A 158 13.24 -7.65 -0.63
C PRO A 158 13.19 -7.48 0.90
N ALA A 159 12.02 -7.16 1.42
CA ALA A 159 11.69 -7.52 2.79
C ALA A 159 11.59 -9.05 2.88
N VAL A 160 12.27 -9.64 3.86
CA VAL A 160 12.28 -11.09 4.08
C VAL A 160 11.52 -11.41 5.35
N LEU A 161 10.33 -12.00 5.21
CA LEU A 161 9.48 -12.38 6.33
C LEU A 161 9.50 -13.91 6.51
N PRO A 162 9.95 -14.44 7.66
CA PRO A 162 9.91 -15.87 7.92
C PRO A 162 8.47 -16.35 8.05
N LEU A 163 8.16 -17.52 7.47
CA LEU A 163 6.83 -18.13 7.56
C LEU A 163 6.81 -19.24 8.61
N ALA A 164 5.68 -19.42 9.28
CA ALA A 164 5.51 -20.47 10.27
C ALA A 164 5.68 -21.88 9.66
N GLY A 165 6.29 -22.79 10.43
CA GLY A 165 6.36 -24.22 10.07
C GLY A 165 7.59 -24.66 9.26
N GLY A 166 8.67 -23.87 9.20
CA GLY A 166 9.97 -24.30 8.65
C GLY A 166 10.80 -23.17 8.03
N ASP A 167 11.64 -23.50 7.05
CA ASP A 167 12.58 -22.58 6.38
C ASP A 167 11.97 -21.72 5.26
N ARG A 168 10.63 -21.68 5.14
CA ARG A 168 9.94 -20.91 4.10
C ARG A 168 9.93 -19.42 4.42
N ARG A 169 9.98 -18.60 3.39
CA ARG A 169 9.98 -17.14 3.52
C ARG A 169 8.98 -16.51 2.55
N LEU A 170 8.47 -15.35 2.94
CA LEU A 170 7.79 -14.43 2.06
C LEU A 170 8.79 -13.32 1.69
N LEU A 171 9.02 -13.14 0.40
CA LEU A 171 9.87 -12.09 -0.15
C LEU A 171 8.99 -11.01 -0.75
N VAL A 172 9.07 -9.78 -0.23
CA VAL A 172 8.36 -8.64 -0.79
C VAL A 172 9.35 -7.73 -1.49
N PHE A 173 9.30 -7.73 -2.82
CA PHE A 173 10.00 -6.76 -3.65
C PHE A 173 9.07 -5.58 -3.91
N ALA A 174 9.65 -4.40 -4.09
CA ALA A 174 8.87 -3.24 -4.46
C ALA A 174 9.62 -2.31 -5.41
N CYS A 175 8.89 -1.70 -6.34
CA CYS A 175 9.41 -0.70 -7.25
C CYS A 175 8.35 0.35 -7.58
N ALA A 176 8.81 1.53 -7.99
CA ALA A 176 7.97 2.60 -8.48
C ALA A 176 8.29 2.92 -9.93
N LEU A 177 7.37 3.62 -10.60
CA LEU A 177 7.49 4.08 -11.98
C LEU A 177 7.33 5.61 -12.03
N PRO A 178 7.94 6.30 -13.00
CA PRO A 178 7.71 7.73 -13.21
C PRO A 178 6.24 8.08 -13.47
N SER A 179 5.45 7.14 -14.00
CA SER A 179 4.02 7.33 -14.30
C SER A 179 3.14 7.58 -13.06
N SER A 180 3.61 7.28 -11.85
CA SER A 180 2.96 7.60 -10.58
C SER A 180 3.49 8.88 -9.92
N GLY A 181 4.23 9.70 -10.66
CA GLY A 181 4.74 10.98 -10.17
C GLY A 181 6.02 10.86 -9.34
N VAL A 182 6.74 9.73 -9.43
CA VAL A 182 8.08 9.59 -8.85
C VAL A 182 9.11 10.25 -9.78
N PRO A 183 9.84 11.27 -9.33
CA PRO A 183 10.90 11.90 -10.12
C PRO A 183 12.11 10.97 -10.31
N GLU A 184 12.78 11.06 -11.46
CA GLU A 184 13.99 10.26 -11.75
C GLU A 184 15.12 10.52 -10.75
N GLU A 185 15.24 11.75 -10.25
CA GLU A 185 16.25 12.13 -9.25
C GLU A 185 16.07 11.44 -7.88
N TRP A 186 14.93 10.79 -7.64
CA TRP A 186 14.69 10.02 -6.41
C TRP A 186 15.18 8.58 -6.50
N LYS A 187 15.68 8.15 -7.66
CA LYS A 187 16.25 6.82 -7.85
C LYS A 187 17.47 6.61 -6.95
N ALA A 188 17.49 5.47 -6.26
CA ALA A 188 18.65 5.08 -5.45
C ALA A 188 19.90 4.89 -6.32
N GLY A 189 21.03 5.38 -5.82
CA GLY A 189 22.36 5.16 -6.42
C GLY A 189 23.21 4.23 -5.57
N ALA A 190 24.40 3.86 -6.06
CA ALA A 190 25.31 2.96 -5.33
C ALA A 190 25.68 3.45 -3.92
N HIS A 191 25.69 4.76 -3.69
CA HIS A 191 25.96 5.41 -2.40
C HIS A 191 24.98 6.55 -2.11
N MET A 192 23.77 6.46 -2.67
CA MET A 192 22.78 7.53 -2.60
C MET A 192 21.43 6.94 -2.18
N PRO A 193 20.84 7.42 -1.06
CA PRO A 193 19.52 6.98 -0.65
C PRO A 193 18.46 7.32 -1.69
N GLY A 194 17.51 6.42 -1.87
CA GLY A 194 16.42 6.63 -2.82
C GLY A 194 15.53 5.41 -2.97
N LEU A 195 14.74 5.43 -4.04
CA LEU A 195 13.77 4.39 -4.38
C LEU A 195 14.33 3.42 -5.42
N TYR A 196 13.80 2.20 -5.42
CA TYR A 196 13.94 1.33 -6.58
C TYR A 196 12.98 1.80 -7.68
N LEU A 197 13.49 2.69 -8.55
CA LEU A 197 12.75 3.29 -9.66
C LEU A 197 13.09 2.58 -10.97
N LEU A 198 12.07 2.00 -11.61
CA LEU A 198 12.18 1.44 -12.95
C LEU A 198 12.01 2.55 -13.99
N PRO A 199 12.73 2.49 -15.12
CA PRO A 199 12.61 3.52 -16.16
C PRO A 199 11.30 3.42 -16.95
N ASP A 200 10.75 2.22 -17.09
CA ASP A 200 9.55 1.94 -17.88
C ASP A 200 8.95 0.56 -17.55
N LEU A 201 7.88 0.19 -18.28
CA LEU A 201 7.23 -1.12 -18.21
C LEU A 201 7.66 -2.05 -19.35
N SER A 202 8.89 -1.90 -19.87
CA SER A 202 9.40 -2.74 -20.95
C SER A 202 9.71 -4.17 -20.49
N ALA A 203 9.87 -5.09 -21.46
CA ALA A 203 10.36 -6.43 -21.19
C ALA A 203 11.76 -6.43 -20.53
N GLY A 204 12.60 -5.42 -20.82
CA GLY A 204 13.90 -5.25 -20.17
C GLY A 204 13.76 -4.93 -18.69
N SER A 205 12.86 -3.99 -18.34
CA SER A 205 12.56 -3.66 -16.94
C SER A 205 11.95 -4.86 -16.19
N ALA A 206 11.09 -5.65 -16.84
CA ALA A 206 10.55 -6.88 -16.23
C ALA A 206 11.65 -7.93 -15.98
N GLU A 207 12.63 -8.04 -16.88
CA GLU A 207 13.77 -8.93 -16.74
C GLU A 207 14.71 -8.50 -15.60
N LEU A 208 14.92 -7.20 -15.41
CA LEU A 208 15.69 -6.68 -14.27
C LEU A 208 15.08 -7.10 -12.93
N VAL A 209 13.77 -6.87 -12.77
CA VAL A 209 13.04 -7.29 -11.56
C VAL A 209 13.10 -8.80 -11.38
N ALA A 210 12.96 -9.57 -12.46
CA ALA A 210 13.06 -11.03 -12.41
C ALA A 210 14.42 -11.52 -11.94
N GLN A 211 15.51 -10.91 -12.40
CA GLN A 211 16.86 -11.24 -11.94
C GLN A 211 17.05 -10.94 -10.45
N ASP A 212 16.51 -9.83 -9.96
CA ASP A 212 16.53 -9.50 -8.54
C ASP A 212 15.73 -10.52 -7.71
N MET A 213 14.53 -10.90 -8.16
CA MET A 213 13.75 -11.97 -7.53
C MET A 213 14.52 -13.30 -7.48
N GLN A 214 15.15 -13.70 -8.60
CA GLN A 214 15.89 -14.95 -8.70
C GLN A 214 17.14 -14.99 -7.79
N ARG A 215 17.84 -13.87 -7.59
CA ARG A 215 19.02 -13.78 -6.71
C ARG A 215 18.70 -14.13 -5.25
N TRP A 216 17.50 -13.81 -4.80
CA TRP A 216 17.07 -14.04 -3.41
C TRP A 216 16.30 -15.33 -3.22
N ARG A 217 15.58 -15.78 -4.26
CA ARG A 217 14.64 -16.88 -4.18
C ARG A 217 15.32 -18.20 -3.84
N ARG A 218 14.72 -18.93 -2.92
CA ARG A 218 15.04 -20.31 -2.55
C ARG A 218 13.80 -21.19 -2.76
N PRO A 219 13.96 -22.53 -2.86
CA PRO A 219 12.81 -23.44 -2.90
C PRO A 219 11.86 -23.20 -1.73
N GLY A 220 10.57 -23.05 -2.04
CA GLY A 220 9.50 -22.85 -1.04
C GLY A 220 9.22 -21.39 -0.66
N ASP A 221 10.01 -20.42 -1.14
CA ASP A 221 9.71 -19.00 -0.99
C ASP A 221 8.49 -18.60 -1.84
N ILE A 222 7.66 -17.73 -1.25
CA ILE A 222 6.60 -17.00 -1.95
C ILE A 222 7.09 -15.58 -2.24
N VAL A 223 6.85 -15.09 -3.44
CA VAL A 223 7.36 -13.79 -3.92
C VAL A 223 6.21 -12.84 -4.25
N ILE A 224 6.21 -11.68 -3.60
CA ILE A 224 5.31 -10.56 -3.90
C ILE A 224 6.12 -9.48 -4.63
N ALA A 225 5.58 -8.99 -5.73
CA ALA A 225 6.06 -7.76 -6.37
C ALA A 225 5.03 -6.65 -6.13
N SER A 226 5.39 -5.67 -5.32
CA SER A 226 4.59 -4.47 -5.09
C SER A 226 5.01 -3.35 -6.04
N ILE A 227 4.05 -2.71 -6.69
CA ILE A 227 4.34 -1.77 -7.78
C ILE A 227 3.50 -0.52 -7.63
N HIS A 228 4.15 0.63 -7.59
CA HIS A 228 3.51 1.93 -7.50
C HIS A 228 3.57 2.64 -8.86
N TRP A 229 2.47 2.62 -9.61
CA TRP A 229 2.45 2.95 -11.04
C TRP A 229 1.20 3.72 -11.50
N GLY A 230 1.30 4.40 -12.64
CA GLY A 230 0.15 5.03 -13.28
C GLY A 230 -0.44 6.21 -12.51
N GLY A 231 -1.39 6.88 -13.17
CA GLY A 231 -2.07 8.05 -12.62
C GLY A 231 -3.16 7.71 -11.62
N ASN A 232 -3.62 8.74 -10.91
CA ASN A 232 -4.73 8.64 -9.98
C ASN A 232 -6.09 8.79 -10.70
N TRP A 233 -7.18 8.34 -10.08
CA TRP A 233 -8.56 8.66 -10.47
C TRP A 233 -8.96 8.19 -11.88
N GLY A 234 -8.85 6.89 -12.13
CA GLY A 234 -9.30 6.25 -13.36
C GLY A 234 -9.34 4.73 -13.23
N TYR A 235 -10.41 4.10 -13.73
CA TYR A 235 -10.58 2.65 -13.63
C TYR A 235 -9.86 1.85 -14.72
N LEU A 236 -9.48 2.50 -15.83
CA LEU A 236 -8.79 1.83 -16.93
C LEU A 236 -7.42 1.34 -16.47
N VAL A 237 -7.22 0.03 -16.47
CA VAL A 237 -5.88 -0.58 -16.36
C VAL A 237 -5.23 -0.57 -17.75
N PRO A 238 -4.13 0.17 -17.97
CA PRO A 238 -3.47 0.22 -19.27
C PRO A 238 -2.90 -1.15 -19.67
N GLN A 239 -2.90 -1.46 -20.96
CA GLN A 239 -2.38 -2.73 -21.47
C GLN A 239 -0.93 -2.99 -21.05
N ALA A 240 -0.09 -1.95 -20.98
CA ALA A 240 1.29 -2.06 -20.54
C ALA A 240 1.41 -2.51 -19.06
N HIS A 241 0.49 -2.06 -18.18
CA HIS A 241 0.46 -2.50 -16.79
C HIS A 241 0.11 -3.99 -16.72
N ARG A 242 -0.90 -4.40 -17.51
CA ARG A 242 -1.33 -5.81 -17.59
C ARG A 242 -0.22 -6.73 -18.09
N GLN A 243 0.42 -6.36 -19.20
CA GLN A 243 1.54 -7.11 -19.76
C GLN A 243 2.73 -7.21 -18.80
N PHE A 244 3.07 -6.11 -18.11
CA PHE A 244 4.16 -6.11 -17.14
C PHE A 244 3.86 -6.99 -15.93
N ALA A 245 2.66 -6.89 -15.35
CA ALA A 245 2.22 -7.71 -14.23
C ALA A 245 2.27 -9.22 -14.58
N GLN A 246 1.69 -9.59 -15.72
CA GLN A 246 1.72 -10.96 -16.24
C GLN A 246 3.15 -11.44 -16.49
N ALA A 247 4.02 -10.58 -17.05
CA ALA A 247 5.42 -10.88 -17.31
C ALA A 247 6.22 -11.16 -16.04
N LEU A 248 5.93 -10.47 -14.93
CA LEU A 248 6.55 -10.74 -13.63
C LEU A 248 6.06 -12.05 -13.01
N ILE A 249 4.75 -12.33 -13.09
CA ILE A 249 4.19 -13.62 -12.67
C ILE A 249 4.85 -14.77 -13.44
N ASP A 250 4.98 -14.63 -14.76
CA ASP A 250 5.60 -15.61 -15.65
C ASP A 250 7.08 -15.84 -15.33
N ARG A 251 7.75 -14.86 -14.71
CA ARG A 251 9.16 -14.89 -14.33
C ARG A 251 9.40 -15.18 -12.84
N GLY A 252 8.35 -15.49 -12.09
CA GLY A 252 8.47 -16.00 -10.73
C GLY A 252 7.82 -15.18 -9.64
N ALA A 253 7.18 -14.04 -9.91
CA ALA A 253 6.28 -13.47 -8.91
C ALA A 253 5.11 -14.43 -8.65
N ASP A 254 4.65 -14.50 -7.41
CA ASP A 254 3.50 -15.28 -7.00
C ASP A 254 2.26 -14.40 -6.78
N LEU A 255 2.46 -13.10 -6.52
CA LEU A 255 1.41 -12.11 -6.38
C LEU A 255 1.90 -10.71 -6.78
N ILE A 256 1.04 -9.92 -7.43
CA ILE A 256 1.28 -8.49 -7.70
C ILE A 256 0.42 -7.62 -6.77
N HIS A 257 1.05 -6.64 -6.12
CA HIS A 257 0.44 -5.71 -5.16
C HIS A 257 0.56 -4.26 -5.65
N GLY A 258 -0.43 -3.79 -6.42
CA GLY A 258 -0.40 -2.48 -7.08
C GLY A 258 -1.00 -1.33 -6.27
N HIS A 259 -0.46 -0.12 -6.48
CA HIS A 259 -0.76 1.11 -5.74
C HIS A 259 -0.94 2.34 -6.66
N SER A 260 -1.01 3.55 -6.09
CA SER A 260 -1.08 4.88 -6.74
C SER A 260 -2.49 5.34 -7.14
N ALA A 261 -3.40 4.46 -7.53
CA ALA A 261 -4.69 4.89 -8.09
C ALA A 261 -5.59 5.71 -7.11
N HIS A 262 -5.31 5.68 -5.80
CA HIS A 262 -6.13 6.20 -4.68
C HIS A 262 -7.54 5.60 -4.55
N HIS A 263 -7.92 4.73 -5.49
CA HIS A 263 -9.08 3.88 -5.40
C HIS A 263 -8.73 2.50 -5.95
N ARG A 264 -9.49 1.50 -5.52
CA ARG A 264 -9.37 0.14 -6.06
C ARG A 264 -9.58 0.09 -7.57
N LEU A 265 -8.73 -0.70 -8.23
CA LEU A 265 -8.85 -1.11 -9.64
C LEU A 265 -9.34 -2.56 -9.73
N GLY A 266 -9.55 -3.03 -10.95
CA GLY A 266 -9.87 -4.43 -11.22
C GLY A 266 -8.74 -5.37 -10.76
N LEU A 267 -9.12 -6.63 -10.53
CA LEU A 267 -8.21 -7.72 -10.19
C LEU A 267 -8.10 -8.68 -11.38
N GLU A 268 -6.98 -9.37 -11.48
CA GLU A 268 -6.80 -10.44 -12.45
C GLU A 268 -6.25 -11.71 -11.80
N CYS A 269 -6.67 -12.88 -12.31
CA CYS A 269 -6.06 -14.16 -11.97
C CYS A 269 -5.27 -14.69 -13.18
N HIS A 270 -3.96 -14.43 -13.22
CA HIS A 270 -3.10 -14.88 -14.31
C HIS A 270 -2.37 -16.16 -13.91
N ARG A 271 -2.54 -17.24 -14.68
CA ARG A 271 -1.97 -18.58 -14.39
C ARG A 271 -2.30 -19.11 -12.98
N GLY A 272 -3.43 -18.71 -12.42
CA GLY A 272 -3.85 -19.07 -11.06
C GLY A 272 -3.20 -18.23 -9.96
N LYS A 273 -2.55 -17.11 -10.29
CA LYS A 273 -1.90 -16.19 -9.36
C LYS A 273 -2.57 -14.82 -9.40
N LEU A 274 -2.63 -14.17 -8.24
CA LEU A 274 -3.38 -12.93 -8.05
C LEU A 274 -2.59 -11.71 -8.52
N ILE A 275 -3.27 -10.84 -9.26
CA ILE A 275 -2.79 -9.51 -9.64
C ILE A 275 -3.78 -8.49 -9.10
N LEU A 276 -3.32 -7.64 -8.17
CA LEU A 276 -4.03 -6.46 -7.69
C LEU A 276 -3.46 -5.25 -8.44
N TYR A 277 -4.20 -4.64 -9.37
CA TYR A 277 -3.67 -3.51 -10.16
C TYR A 277 -3.58 -2.20 -9.38
N GLY A 278 -4.45 -2.04 -8.38
CA GLY A 278 -4.51 -0.88 -7.50
C GLY A 278 -5.37 -1.21 -6.31
N CYS A 279 -4.80 -1.18 -5.10
CA CYS A 279 -5.53 -1.46 -3.86
C CYS A 279 -6.32 -0.25 -3.33
N GLY A 280 -6.02 0.96 -3.84
CA GLY A 280 -6.58 2.22 -3.36
C GLY A 280 -6.07 2.60 -1.97
N ASP A 281 -6.65 3.62 -1.37
CA ASP A 281 -6.25 4.05 -0.04
C ASP A 281 -6.83 3.12 1.03
N LEU A 282 -5.98 2.75 2.00
CA LEU A 282 -6.43 2.13 3.25
C LEU A 282 -6.64 3.17 4.34
N ILE A 283 -5.79 4.20 4.43
CA ILE A 283 -5.96 5.34 5.33
C ILE A 283 -5.65 6.61 4.53
N ASN A 284 -6.52 7.61 4.61
CA ASN A 284 -6.31 8.94 4.01
C ASN A 284 -7.00 10.02 4.86
N ASP A 285 -6.79 11.28 4.48
CA ASP A 285 -7.43 12.47 5.06
C ASP A 285 -8.35 13.18 4.04
N TYR A 286 -8.96 12.44 3.12
CA TYR A 286 -9.75 13.00 2.01
C TYR A 286 -11.19 13.40 2.38
N GLU A 287 -11.60 13.19 3.63
CA GLU A 287 -12.94 13.54 4.11
C GLU A 287 -13.24 15.04 3.89
N GLY A 288 -14.35 15.33 3.21
CA GLY A 288 -14.74 16.70 2.85
C GLY A 288 -14.05 17.27 1.60
N ILE A 289 -13.14 16.54 0.95
CA ILE A 289 -12.55 16.94 -0.34
C ILE A 289 -13.50 16.52 -1.49
N GLY A 290 -13.96 17.51 -2.26
CA GLY A 290 -14.83 17.30 -3.42
C GLY A 290 -14.10 16.88 -4.70
N GLY A 291 -14.87 16.47 -5.72
CA GLY A 291 -14.37 16.23 -7.08
C GLY A 291 -14.19 14.76 -7.47
N TYR A 292 -14.02 13.86 -6.49
CA TYR A 292 -13.72 12.43 -6.74
C TYR A 292 -14.78 11.46 -6.21
N ALA A 293 -15.99 11.95 -5.90
CA ALA A 293 -17.07 11.14 -5.30
C ALA A 293 -17.43 9.88 -6.11
N ALA A 294 -17.27 9.90 -7.45
CA ALA A 294 -17.53 8.74 -8.31
C ALA A 294 -16.59 7.55 -8.03
N PHE A 295 -15.42 7.80 -7.44
CA PHE A 295 -14.44 6.77 -7.09
C PHE A 295 -14.61 6.26 -5.65
N ARG A 296 -15.40 6.97 -4.82
CA ARG A 296 -15.62 6.69 -3.40
C ARG A 296 -14.29 6.52 -2.64
N PRO A 297 -13.48 7.59 -2.53
CA PRO A 297 -12.20 7.56 -1.79
C PRO A 297 -12.38 7.28 -0.29
N ASP A 298 -13.61 7.34 0.22
CA ASP A 298 -13.97 6.93 1.57
C ASP A 298 -14.03 5.40 1.72
N LEU A 299 -14.12 4.63 0.63
CA LEU A 299 -14.20 3.16 0.68
C LEU A 299 -12.84 2.51 0.46
N ALA A 300 -12.32 1.93 1.54
CA ALA A 300 -11.07 1.18 1.60
C ALA A 300 -11.31 -0.33 1.56
N ALA A 301 -10.23 -1.12 1.52
CA ALA A 301 -10.32 -2.58 1.58
C ALA A 301 -9.12 -3.24 2.24
N LEU A 302 -9.38 -4.36 2.94
CA LEU A 302 -8.37 -5.34 3.29
C LEU A 302 -8.46 -6.51 2.31
N TYR A 303 -7.36 -6.87 1.65
CA TYR A 303 -7.30 -8.02 0.76
C TYR A 303 -6.61 -9.18 1.49
N LEU A 304 -7.29 -10.30 1.65
CA LEU A 304 -6.78 -11.48 2.33
C LEU A 304 -6.70 -12.67 1.36
N PRO A 305 -5.65 -12.73 0.52
CA PRO A 305 -5.43 -13.89 -0.32
C PRO A 305 -4.91 -15.05 0.52
N ARG A 306 -5.49 -16.23 0.29
CA ARG A 306 -4.96 -17.49 0.75
C ARG A 306 -4.22 -18.16 -0.41
N LEU A 307 -2.93 -18.35 -0.25
CA LEU A 307 -2.04 -18.88 -1.28
C LEU A 307 -1.62 -20.31 -0.92
N GLY A 308 -1.63 -21.19 -1.91
CA GLY A 308 -1.01 -22.50 -1.82
C GLY A 308 0.52 -22.39 -1.70
N THR A 309 1.18 -23.51 -1.41
CA THR A 309 2.65 -23.55 -1.29
C THR A 309 3.39 -23.24 -2.59
N ASP A 310 2.70 -23.34 -3.73
CA ASP A 310 3.18 -23.01 -5.07
C ASP A 310 2.84 -21.56 -5.50
N GLY A 311 2.29 -20.76 -4.58
CA GLY A 311 1.90 -19.37 -4.83
C GLY A 311 0.57 -19.21 -5.56
N ARG A 312 -0.12 -20.30 -5.92
CA ARG A 312 -1.44 -20.20 -6.56
C ARG A 312 -2.49 -19.71 -5.55
N LEU A 313 -3.41 -18.90 -6.02
CA LEU A 313 -4.53 -18.39 -5.23
C LEU A 313 -5.54 -19.50 -4.97
N ALA A 314 -5.73 -19.86 -3.70
CA ALA A 314 -6.76 -20.81 -3.26
C ALA A 314 -8.09 -20.11 -2.98
N ALA A 315 -8.05 -18.92 -2.38
CA ALA A 315 -9.22 -18.08 -2.12
C ALA A 315 -8.79 -16.62 -1.96
N LEU A 316 -9.69 -15.69 -2.25
CA LEU A 316 -9.51 -14.27 -1.91
C LEU A 316 -10.70 -13.80 -1.08
N ARG A 317 -10.44 -13.30 0.13
CA ARG A 317 -11.41 -12.51 0.87
C ARG A 317 -11.08 -11.04 0.70
N VAL A 318 -12.07 -10.21 0.37
CA VAL A 318 -11.92 -8.74 0.38
C VAL A 318 -12.89 -8.21 1.42
N VAL A 319 -12.38 -7.47 2.40
CA VAL A 319 -13.19 -6.87 3.48
C VAL A 319 -13.30 -5.38 3.20
N PRO A 320 -14.46 -4.90 2.73
CA PRO A 320 -14.70 -3.47 2.52
C PRO A 320 -14.67 -2.73 3.85
N MET A 321 -14.02 -1.57 3.86
CA MET A 321 -13.97 -0.65 4.98
C MET A 321 -14.38 0.75 4.53
N GLN A 322 -14.78 1.59 5.47
CA GLN A 322 -15.08 2.99 5.21
C GLN A 322 -14.26 3.88 6.14
N ILE A 323 -13.55 4.84 5.57
CA ILE A 323 -12.82 5.87 6.30
C ILE A 323 -13.84 6.91 6.75
N ARG A 324 -13.94 7.11 8.06
CA ARG A 324 -14.78 8.14 8.67
C ARG A 324 -14.20 8.58 10.00
N ASN A 325 -13.95 9.89 10.13
CA ASN A 325 -13.20 10.51 11.22
C ASN A 325 -11.74 10.01 11.27
N PHE A 326 -11.06 9.90 10.12
CA PHE A 326 -9.71 9.35 9.94
C PHE A 326 -9.53 7.96 10.54
N ARG A 327 -10.62 7.17 10.55
CA ARG A 327 -10.70 5.86 11.15
C ARG A 327 -11.45 4.89 10.26
N LEU A 328 -10.93 3.68 10.13
CA LEU A 328 -11.62 2.58 9.46
C LEU A 328 -12.82 2.10 10.27
N ARG A 329 -13.95 2.01 9.59
CA ARG A 329 -15.22 1.51 10.11
C ARG A 329 -15.82 0.48 9.17
N THR A 330 -16.67 -0.37 9.73
CA THR A 330 -17.51 -1.27 8.93
C THR A 330 -18.50 -0.43 8.09
N PRO A 331 -18.52 -0.55 6.76
CA PRO A 331 -19.44 0.20 5.92
C PRO A 331 -20.89 -0.26 6.09
N ARG A 332 -21.82 0.55 5.60
CA ARG A 332 -23.23 0.12 5.48
C ARG A 332 -23.39 -0.91 4.35
N GLN A 333 -24.43 -1.72 4.42
CA GLN A 333 -24.69 -2.75 3.40
C GLN A 333 -24.80 -2.18 1.97
N SER A 334 -25.36 -0.98 1.79
CA SER A 334 -25.42 -0.32 0.49
C SER A 334 -24.03 -0.01 -0.08
N ASP A 335 -23.09 0.39 0.76
CA ASP A 335 -21.71 0.70 0.37
C ASP A 335 -20.94 -0.58 0.06
N ILE A 336 -21.17 -1.66 0.82
CA ILE A 336 -20.64 -3.00 0.52
C ILE A 336 -21.13 -3.48 -0.85
N THR A 337 -22.44 -3.37 -1.12
CA THR A 337 -23.01 -3.76 -2.42
C THR A 337 -22.40 -2.94 -3.56
N TRP A 338 -22.26 -1.62 -3.40
CA TRP A 338 -21.60 -0.77 -4.39
C TRP A 338 -20.13 -1.18 -4.59
N PHE A 339 -19.42 -1.46 -3.49
CA PHE A 339 -18.03 -1.89 -3.52
C PHE A 339 -17.86 -3.16 -4.34
N HIS A 340 -18.65 -4.19 -4.03
CA HIS A 340 -18.59 -5.48 -4.72
C HIS A 340 -18.96 -5.35 -6.20
N HIS A 341 -19.98 -4.54 -6.52
CA HIS A 341 -20.37 -4.29 -7.90
C HIS A 341 -19.24 -3.67 -8.73
N VAL A 342 -18.59 -2.62 -8.21
CA VAL A 342 -17.49 -1.96 -8.92
C VAL A 342 -16.29 -2.91 -9.07
N LEU A 343 -15.89 -3.60 -8.00
CA LEU A 343 -14.77 -4.53 -8.07
C LEU A 343 -15.00 -5.65 -9.09
N ALA A 344 -16.22 -6.21 -9.13
CA ALA A 344 -16.61 -7.21 -10.12
C ALA A 344 -16.63 -6.64 -11.56
N ARG A 345 -17.18 -5.44 -11.75
CA ARG A 345 -17.21 -4.75 -13.05
C ARG A 345 -15.80 -4.54 -13.60
N GLU A 346 -14.90 -4.00 -12.79
CA GLU A 346 -13.53 -3.70 -13.24
C GLU A 346 -12.68 -4.96 -13.43
N SER A 347 -12.92 -6.02 -12.65
CA SER A 347 -12.24 -7.30 -12.85
C SER A 347 -12.75 -8.03 -14.09
N ALA A 348 -14.04 -7.89 -14.43
CA ALA A 348 -14.60 -8.47 -15.65
C ALA A 348 -13.99 -7.84 -16.92
N ALA A 349 -13.62 -6.55 -16.87
CA ALA A 349 -12.87 -5.89 -17.95
C ALA A 349 -11.45 -6.47 -18.14
N LEU A 350 -10.95 -7.22 -17.15
CA LEU A 350 -9.69 -7.96 -17.16
C LEU A 350 -9.91 -9.47 -17.32
N GLU A 351 -11.07 -9.87 -17.83
CA GLU A 351 -11.44 -11.27 -18.08
C GLU A 351 -11.45 -12.13 -16.80
N THR A 352 -11.67 -11.51 -15.64
CA THR A 352 -11.70 -12.18 -14.33
C THR A 352 -13.08 -12.04 -13.70
N SER A 353 -13.71 -13.17 -13.38
CA SER A 353 -15.01 -13.19 -12.73
C SER A 353 -14.86 -13.26 -11.21
N LEU A 354 -15.58 -12.39 -10.49
CA LEU A 354 -15.62 -12.37 -9.02
C LEU A 354 -17.04 -12.71 -8.56
N THR A 355 -17.22 -13.88 -7.96
CA THR A 355 -18.49 -14.29 -7.38
C THR A 355 -18.39 -14.27 -5.86
N PRO A 356 -19.15 -13.40 -5.15
CA PRO A 356 -19.14 -13.38 -3.70
C PRO A 356 -19.76 -14.66 -3.15
N LEU A 357 -19.13 -15.26 -2.15
CA LEU A 357 -19.58 -16.44 -1.43
C LEU A 357 -20.25 -16.04 -0.10
N PRO A 358 -21.15 -16.87 0.45
CA PRO A 358 -21.75 -16.64 1.77
C PRO A 358 -20.72 -16.51 2.91
N SER A 359 -19.51 -17.04 2.73
CA SER A 359 -18.38 -16.91 3.67
C SER A 359 -17.78 -15.50 3.71
N GLY A 360 -18.16 -14.61 2.78
CA GLY A 360 -17.51 -13.32 2.56
C GLY A 360 -16.25 -13.39 1.70
N GLU A 361 -15.87 -14.58 1.22
CA GLU A 361 -14.83 -14.80 0.23
C GLU A 361 -15.35 -14.57 -1.19
N PHE A 362 -14.45 -14.42 -2.16
CA PHE A 362 -14.75 -14.41 -3.58
C PHE A 362 -14.24 -15.71 -4.21
N GLU A 363 -15.11 -16.37 -4.96
CA GLU A 363 -14.68 -17.30 -5.99
C GLU A 363 -14.18 -16.48 -7.17
N ILE A 364 -12.92 -16.72 -7.56
CA ILE A 364 -12.29 -16.10 -8.73
C ILE A 364 -12.19 -17.12 -9.85
N ARG A 365 -12.74 -16.80 -11.02
CA ARG A 365 -12.69 -17.66 -12.21
C ARG A 365 -12.17 -16.92 -13.41
#